data_AF-A0AAW5PEE9-F1
#
_entry.id   AF-A0AAW5PEE9-F1
#
_cell.length_a   1.000
_cell.length_b   1.000
_cell.length_c   1.000
_cell.angle_alpha   90.00
_cell.angle_beta   90.00
_cell.angle_gamma   90.00
#
_symmetry.space_group_name_H-M   'P 1'
#
loop_
_entity.id
_entity.type
_entity.pdbx_description
1 polymer ?
#
loop_
_entity_poly.entity_id
_entity_poly.type
_entity_poly.pdbx_seq_one_letter_code
_entity_poly.pdbx_strand_id
1 'polypeptide(L)'
;MRRFKKSSGSRSSRRRELDRLFRKLIAAGAWLCCVLLVGMTLVPTGRAQTVTYIHTDALGSVVAESDANGNVTKRYDYEPYGAVVSGQVTDGPGYTGHVSDATTGLSYMQQRYMDPQLGVFL
;
A
#
# COMPACT_ATOMS: atom_id res chain seq x y z
N MET A 1 -1.20 64.57 -60.15
CA MET A 1 -0.40 63.56 -59.41
C MET A 1 -1.29 62.84 -58.39
N ARG A 2 -1.66 61.57 -58.61
CA ARG A 2 -2.51 60.80 -57.68
C ARG A 2 -1.62 60.10 -56.63
N ARG A 3 -1.70 60.54 -55.36
CA ARG A 3 -0.99 59.92 -54.24
C ARG A 3 -1.60 58.55 -53.91
N PHE A 4 -0.81 57.49 -54.10
CA PHE A 4 -1.10 56.15 -53.61
C PHE A 4 -1.13 56.14 -52.07
N LYS A 5 -2.31 55.94 -51.46
CA LYS A 5 -2.47 55.86 -50.00
C LYS A 5 -2.11 54.44 -49.53
N LYS A 6 -0.90 54.28 -48.99
CA LYS A 6 -0.41 52.99 -48.47
C LYS A 6 -1.18 52.60 -47.20
N SER A 7 -2.06 51.61 -47.31
CA SER A 7 -2.73 50.94 -46.19
C SER A 7 -1.70 50.18 -45.35
N SER A 8 -1.13 50.80 -44.32
CA SER A 8 -0.17 50.16 -43.40
C SER A 8 -0.78 49.78 -42.03
N GLY A 9 -2.00 50.23 -41.71
CA GLY A 9 -2.60 50.09 -40.37
C GLY A 9 -3.23 48.72 -40.06
N SER A 10 -3.58 47.92 -41.07
CA SER A 10 -4.29 46.64 -40.88
C SER A 10 -3.37 45.48 -40.46
N ARG A 11 -2.07 45.56 -40.80
CA ARG A 11 -1.08 44.53 -40.43
C ARG A 11 -0.65 44.62 -38.96
N SER A 12 -0.65 45.82 -38.37
CA SER A 12 -0.20 46.04 -36.98
C SER A 12 -1.29 45.75 -35.93
N SER A 13 -2.57 45.90 -36.27
CA SER A 13 -3.69 45.53 -35.38
C SER A 13 -3.84 44.01 -35.28
N ARG A 14 -3.79 43.31 -36.42
CA ARG A 14 -3.87 41.83 -36.48
C ARG A 14 -2.71 41.16 -35.72
N ARG A 15 -1.50 41.70 -35.80
CA ARG A 15 -0.34 41.19 -35.07
C ARG A 15 -0.52 41.28 -33.55
N ARG A 16 -1.05 42.41 -33.05
CA ARG A 16 -1.33 42.62 -31.61
C ARG A 16 -2.48 41.76 -31.08
N GLU A 17 -3.44 41.42 -31.94
CA GLU A 17 -4.54 40.53 -31.61
C GLU A 17 -4.08 39.07 -31.52
N LEU A 18 -3.26 38.62 -32.47
CA LEU A 18 -2.60 37.33 -32.41
C LEU A 18 -1.76 37.19 -31.13
N ASP A 19 -0.95 38.19 -30.76
CA ASP A 19 -0.17 38.15 -29.51
C ASP A 19 -1.04 38.06 -28.25
N ARG A 20 -2.22 38.70 -28.26
CA ARG A 20 -3.20 38.59 -27.15
C ARG A 20 -3.80 37.19 -27.07
N LEU A 21 -4.09 36.56 -28.21
CA LEU A 21 -4.61 35.19 -28.27
C LEU A 21 -3.54 34.18 -27.84
N PHE A 22 -2.30 34.34 -28.31
CA PHE A 22 -1.16 33.50 -27.90
C PHE A 22 -0.92 33.56 -26.39
N ARG A 23 -0.94 34.77 -25.79
CA ARG A 23 -0.81 34.90 -24.32
C ARG A 23 -1.93 34.21 -23.56
N LYS A 24 -3.18 34.27 -24.06
CA LYS A 24 -4.33 33.59 -23.45
C LYS A 24 -4.22 32.07 -23.56
N LEU A 25 -3.76 31.55 -24.70
CA LEU A 25 -3.57 30.11 -24.92
C LEU A 25 -2.46 29.54 -24.04
N ILE A 26 -1.34 30.26 -23.89
CA ILE A 26 -0.25 29.86 -22.98
C ILE A 26 -0.72 29.87 -21.53
N ALA A 27 -1.46 30.90 -21.10
CA ALA A 27 -1.99 30.97 -19.74
C ALA A 27 -3.01 29.86 -19.44
N ALA A 28 -3.89 29.53 -20.39
CA ALA A 28 -4.84 28.43 -20.25
C ALA A 28 -4.15 27.07 -20.21
N GLY A 29 -3.12 26.86 -21.04
CA GLY A 29 -2.32 25.64 -21.02
C GLY A 29 -1.52 25.48 -19.74
N ALA A 30 -0.91 26.56 -19.23
CA ALA A 30 -0.21 26.56 -17.95
C ALA A 30 -1.17 26.27 -16.79
N TRP A 31 -2.37 26.88 -16.79
CA TRP A 31 -3.38 26.63 -15.78
C TRP A 31 -3.87 25.17 -15.80
N LEU A 32 -4.14 24.62 -16.98
CA LEU A 32 -4.52 23.21 -17.15
C LEU A 32 -3.41 22.26 -16.66
N CYS A 33 -2.15 22.56 -16.98
CA CYS A 33 -0.99 21.79 -16.53
C CYS A 33 -0.85 21.85 -15.00
N CYS A 34 -1.01 23.02 -14.39
CA CYS A 34 -0.98 23.16 -12.93
C CYS A 34 -2.13 22.37 -12.27
N VAL A 35 -3.34 22.39 -12.82
CA VAL A 35 -4.47 21.61 -12.29
C VAL A 35 -4.21 20.11 -12.38
N LEU A 36 -3.65 19.64 -13.50
CA LEU A 36 -3.30 18.23 -13.68
C LEU A 36 -2.18 17.78 -12.73
N LEU A 37 -1.14 18.60 -12.55
CA LEU A 37 -0.05 18.32 -11.63
C LEU A 37 -0.52 18.29 -10.17
N VAL A 38 -1.36 19.25 -9.75
CA VAL A 38 -1.93 19.26 -8.39
C VAL A 38 -2.86 18.06 -8.16
N GLY A 39 -3.68 17.71 -9.15
CA GLY A 39 -4.54 16.53 -9.09
C GLY A 39 -3.78 15.20 -8.94
N MET A 40 -2.62 15.06 -9.61
CA MET A 40 -1.76 13.87 -9.46
C MET A 40 -1.09 13.76 -8.08
N THR A 41 -0.86 14.89 -7.39
CA THR A 41 -0.25 14.88 -6.04
C THR A 41 -1.24 14.58 -4.92
N LEU A 42 -2.55 14.66 -5.19
CA LEU A 42 -3.61 14.35 -4.23
C LEU A 42 -3.94 12.86 -4.27
N VAL A 43 -2.99 12.02 -3.84
CA VAL A 43 -3.26 10.60 -3.61
C VAL A 43 -3.78 10.45 -2.18
N PRO A 44 -5.00 9.91 -1.96
CA PRO A 44 -5.45 9.58 -0.61
C PRO A 44 -4.52 8.49 -0.04
N THR A 45 -3.77 8.83 1.01
CA THR A 45 -2.83 7.92 1.70
C THR A 45 -3.51 7.01 2.73
N GLY A 46 -4.83 6.84 2.62
CA GLY A 46 -5.59 5.98 3.52
C GLY A 46 -5.18 4.51 3.33
N ARG A 47 -4.41 3.96 4.26
CA ARG A 47 -4.17 2.52 4.31
C ARG A 47 -5.40 1.85 4.91
N ALA A 48 -5.95 0.86 4.21
CA ALA A 48 -6.91 -0.05 4.82
C ALA A 48 -6.23 -0.74 6.01
N GLN A 49 -6.79 -0.58 7.20
CA GLN A 49 -6.32 -1.25 8.41
C GLN A 49 -7.18 -2.48 8.61
N THR A 50 -6.53 -3.65 8.58
CA THR A 50 -7.17 -4.92 8.97
C THR A 50 -6.76 -5.22 10.41
N VAL A 51 -7.74 -5.34 11.30
CA VAL A 51 -7.51 -5.73 12.68
C VAL A 51 -7.74 -7.23 12.81
N THR A 52 -6.74 -7.93 13.34
CA THR A 52 -6.83 -9.35 13.69
C THR A 52 -6.58 -9.48 15.19
N TYR A 53 -7.50 -10.14 15.89
CA TYR A 53 -7.34 -10.48 17.30
C TYR A 53 -6.77 -11.88 17.42
N ILE A 54 -5.70 -12.01 18.20
CA ILE A 54 -5.02 -13.27 18.47
C ILE A 54 -5.51 -13.79 19.82
N HIS A 55 -6.01 -15.03 19.82
CA HIS A 55 -6.44 -15.73 21.01
C HIS A 55 -5.40 -16.78 21.37
N THR A 56 -4.94 -16.78 22.62
CA THR A 56 -3.86 -17.66 23.07
C THR A 56 -4.30 -18.63 24.16
N ASP A 57 -3.61 -19.76 24.26
CA ASP A 57 -3.71 -20.67 25.40
C ASP A 57 -2.94 -20.17 26.64
N ALA A 58 -2.83 -21.00 27.67
CA ALA A 58 -2.12 -20.69 28.92
C ALA A 58 -0.59 -20.53 28.74
N LEU A 59 0.00 -21.12 27.70
CA LEU A 59 1.42 -20.98 27.38
C LEU A 59 1.69 -19.82 26.42
N GLY A 60 0.64 -19.17 25.91
CA GLY A 60 0.74 -18.10 24.91
C GLY A 60 0.73 -18.61 23.47
N SER A 61 0.43 -19.88 23.21
CA SER A 61 0.30 -20.41 21.85
C SER A 61 -0.93 -19.84 21.15
N VAL A 62 -0.80 -19.45 19.90
CA VAL A 62 -1.91 -18.90 19.10
C VAL A 62 -2.90 -20.00 18.72
N VAL A 63 -4.07 -20.06 19.33
CA VAL A 63 -5.07 -21.13 19.07
C VAL A 63 -6.21 -20.67 18.16
N ALA A 64 -6.45 -19.36 18.05
CA ALA A 64 -7.43 -18.81 17.11
C ALA A 64 -7.11 -17.37 16.71
N GLU A 65 -7.58 -16.99 15.53
CA GLU A 65 -7.62 -15.61 15.04
C GLU A 65 -9.07 -15.19 14.80
N SER A 66 -9.43 -13.94 15.12
CA SER A 66 -10.73 -13.37 14.77
C SER A 66 -10.62 -11.98 14.15
N ASP A 67 -11.58 -11.64 13.29
CA ASP A 67 -11.68 -10.33 12.64
C ASP A 67 -12.24 -9.24 13.57
N ALA A 68 -12.31 -8.01 13.05
CA ALA A 68 -12.87 -6.85 13.75
C ALA A 68 -14.35 -7.03 14.18
N ASN A 69 -15.10 -7.92 13.54
CA ASN A 69 -16.49 -8.21 13.84
C ASN A 69 -16.64 -9.38 14.83
N GLY A 70 -15.53 -9.98 15.27
CA GLY A 70 -15.52 -11.14 16.17
C GLY A 70 -15.71 -12.48 15.47
N ASN A 71 -15.69 -12.53 14.13
CA ASN A 71 -15.76 -13.80 13.41
C ASN A 71 -14.41 -14.51 13.49
N VAL A 72 -14.41 -15.79 13.87
CA VAL A 72 -13.19 -16.61 13.90
C VAL A 72 -12.76 -16.91 12.46
N THR A 73 -11.56 -16.44 12.09
CA THR A 73 -11.00 -16.60 10.74
C THR A 73 -10.11 -17.83 10.64
N LYS A 74 -9.42 -18.21 11.73
CA LYS A 74 -8.55 -19.38 11.80
C LYS A 74 -8.58 -20.03 13.18
N ARG A 75 -8.27 -21.32 13.21
CA ARG A 75 -8.05 -22.12 14.42
C ARG A 75 -6.80 -22.97 14.23
N TYR A 76 -6.08 -23.14 15.32
CA TYR A 76 -4.84 -23.91 15.36
C TYR A 76 -4.91 -24.89 16.52
N ASP A 77 -4.53 -26.13 16.24
CA ASP A 77 -4.38 -27.20 17.23
C ASP A 77 -2.94 -27.66 17.22
N TYR A 78 -2.31 -27.70 18.38
CA TYR A 78 -0.92 -28.09 18.56
C TYR A 78 -0.81 -29.40 19.34
N GLU A 79 0.14 -30.24 18.96
CA GLU A 79 0.66 -31.32 19.79
C GLU A 79 1.51 -30.75 20.95
N PRO A 80 1.84 -31.56 21.97
CA PRO A 80 2.52 -31.07 23.19
C PRO A 80 3.87 -30.37 22.96
N TYR A 81 4.53 -30.60 21.83
CA TYR A 81 5.80 -29.94 21.47
C TYR A 81 5.64 -28.89 20.35
N GLY A 82 4.40 -28.54 19.97
CA GLY A 82 4.12 -27.46 19.04
C GLY A 82 3.96 -27.86 17.58
N ALA A 83 4.00 -29.16 17.25
CA ALA A 83 3.62 -29.62 15.93
C ALA A 83 2.14 -29.31 15.66
N VAL A 84 1.84 -28.78 14.48
CA VAL A 84 0.46 -28.43 14.11
C VAL A 84 -0.29 -29.69 13.70
N VAL A 85 -1.39 -30.01 14.40
CA VAL A 85 -2.20 -31.22 14.17
C VAL A 85 -2.94 -31.15 12.84
N SER A 86 -3.45 -29.97 12.48
CA SER A 86 -4.22 -29.78 11.27
C SER A 86 -3.88 -28.46 10.56
N GLY A 87 -3.77 -28.53 9.23
CA GLY A 87 -3.43 -27.36 8.41
C GLY A 87 -1.95 -27.32 8.01
N GLN A 88 -1.49 -26.13 7.67
CA GLN A 88 -0.09 -25.86 7.31
C GLN A 88 0.49 -24.90 8.33
N VAL A 89 1.79 -25.04 8.61
CA VAL A 89 2.52 -24.06 9.40
C VAL A 89 2.46 -22.73 8.64
N THR A 90 2.05 -21.67 9.31
CA THR A 90 2.02 -20.31 8.76
C THR A 90 3.11 -19.48 9.41
N ASP A 91 3.75 -18.62 8.62
CA ASP A 91 4.74 -17.69 9.15
C ASP A 91 4.11 -16.73 10.18
N GLY A 92 4.84 -16.49 11.26
CA GLY A 92 4.44 -15.55 12.32
C GLY A 92 4.32 -16.20 13.70
N PRO A 93 3.73 -15.50 14.68
CA PRO A 93 3.57 -16.02 16.03
C PRO A 93 2.72 -17.30 16.05
N GLY A 94 3.21 -18.34 16.69
CA GLY A 94 2.56 -19.64 16.78
C GLY A 94 2.69 -20.24 18.18
N TYR A 95 3.26 -21.42 18.27
CA TYR A 95 3.41 -22.18 19.52
C TYR A 95 4.18 -21.37 20.58
N THR A 96 3.64 -21.29 21.80
CA THR A 96 4.22 -20.53 22.94
C THR A 96 4.54 -19.05 22.63
N GLY A 97 3.90 -18.47 21.61
CA GLY A 97 4.13 -17.10 21.16
C GLY A 97 5.43 -16.88 20.36
N HIS A 98 6.15 -17.95 20.02
CA HIS A 98 7.36 -17.89 19.21
C HIS A 98 7.06 -17.88 17.72
N VAL A 99 8.01 -17.40 16.90
CA VAL A 99 7.81 -17.28 15.46
C VAL A 99 7.94 -18.66 14.81
N SER A 100 6.88 -19.12 14.17
CA SER A 100 6.90 -20.26 13.26
C SER A 100 7.46 -19.84 11.90
N ASP A 101 8.36 -20.66 11.35
CA ASP A 101 8.83 -20.55 9.96
C ASP A 101 8.17 -21.65 9.13
N ALA A 102 7.28 -21.26 8.23
CA ALA A 102 6.53 -22.17 7.37
C ALA A 102 7.41 -22.89 6.34
N THR A 103 8.56 -22.31 5.99
CA THR A 103 9.46 -22.88 4.99
C THR A 103 10.23 -24.07 5.56
N THR A 104 10.68 -23.97 6.82
CA THR A 104 11.46 -25.02 7.49
C THR A 104 10.62 -25.90 8.40
N GLY A 105 9.45 -25.42 8.84
CA GLY A 105 8.62 -26.07 9.86
C GLY A 105 9.14 -25.88 11.29
N LEU A 106 10.20 -25.08 11.48
CA LEU A 106 10.83 -24.86 12.78
C LEU A 106 10.20 -23.68 13.52
N SER A 107 10.32 -23.70 14.86
CA SER A 107 9.96 -22.56 15.71
C SER A 107 11.20 -21.82 16.17
N TYR A 108 11.30 -20.53 15.88
CA TYR A 108 12.38 -19.67 16.33
C TYR A 108 12.10 -19.13 17.73
N MET A 109 12.81 -19.69 18.71
CA MET A 109 12.68 -19.32 20.13
C MET A 109 13.79 -18.36 20.54
N GLN A 110 13.91 -17.25 19.81
CA GLN A 110 14.86 -16.13 20.02
C GLN A 110 16.34 -16.47 19.82
N GLN A 111 16.90 -17.44 20.53
CA GLN A 111 18.33 -17.77 20.40
C GLN A 111 18.55 -19.04 19.58
N ARG A 112 17.57 -19.95 19.55
CA ARG A 112 17.67 -21.26 18.92
C ARG A 112 16.40 -21.60 18.17
N TYR A 113 16.55 -22.46 17.16
CA TYR A 113 15.43 -23.08 16.48
C TYR A 113 15.06 -24.38 17.20
N MET A 114 13.77 -24.62 17.37
CA MET A 114 13.20 -25.84 17.91
C MET A 114 12.45 -26.57 16.79
N ASP A 115 12.67 -27.87 16.64
CA ASP A 115 11.92 -28.74 15.75
C ASP A 115 10.65 -29.22 16.48
N PRO A 116 9.45 -28.74 16.11
CA PRO A 116 8.21 -29.07 16.83
C PRO A 116 7.76 -30.51 16.63
N GLN A 117 8.21 -31.20 15.58
CA GLN A 117 7.88 -32.61 15.35
C GLN A 117 8.69 -33.53 16.25
N LEU A 118 9.93 -33.15 16.55
CA LEU A 118 10.84 -33.93 17.39
C LEU A 118 10.89 -33.45 18.85
N GLY A 119 10.51 -32.20 19.11
CA GLY A 119 10.59 -31.56 20.44
C GLY A 119 12.02 -31.27 20.89
N VAL A 120 12.94 -30.98 19.95
CA VAL A 120 14.36 -30.75 20.25
C VAL A 120 14.86 -29.42 19.66
N PHE A 121 15.88 -28.84 20.29
CA PHE A 121 16.55 -27.65 19.77
C PHE A 121 17.75 -28.01 18.89
N LEU A 122 17.95 -27.21 17.84
CA LEU A 122 19.14 -27.19 17.00
C LEU A 122 20.29 -26.40 17.64
#